data_AF-A0A699UQG5-F1
#
_entry.id   AF-A0A699UQG5-F1
#
_cell.length_a   1.000
_cell.length_b   1.000
_cell.length_c   1.000
_cell.angle_alpha   90.00
_cell.angle_beta   90.00
_cell.angle_gamma   90.00
#
_symmetry.space_group_name_H-M   'P 1'
#
loop_
_entity.id
_entity.type
_entity.pdbx_description
1 polymer ?
#
loop_
_entity_poly.entity_id
_entity_poly.type
_entity_poly.pdbx_seq_one_letter_code
_entity_poly.pdbx_strand_id
1 'polypeptide(L)' 'MESVFQISNYTVACQVKFASYTLQGSALTWWNSHIRAVRQDVSYAMPWATLKRMIIDKYFPRGEIQKLESEY' A
#
# COMPACT_ATOMS: atom_id res chain seq x y z
N MET A 1 6.29 0.22 -10.94
CA MET A 1 4.86 -0.18 -10.80
C MET A 1 3.93 1.02 -10.77
N GLU A 2 4.27 2.14 -10.12
CA GLU A 2 3.41 3.34 -10.11
C GLU A 2 3.06 3.86 -11.51
N SER A 3 4.00 3.79 -12.46
CA SER A 3 3.79 4.19 -13.86
C SER A 3 2.75 3.32 -14.59
N VAL A 4 2.65 2.02 -14.25
CA VAL A 4 1.70 1.08 -14.87
C VAL A 4 0.27 1.38 -14.40
N PHE A 5 0.13 1.79 -13.14
CA PHE A 5 -1.16 2.18 -12.55
C PHE A 5 -1.68 3.52 -13.07
N GLN A 6 -0.78 4.47 -13.35
CA GLN A 6 -1.14 5.77 -13.93
C GLN A 6 -1.58 5.65 -15.40
N ILE A 7 -0.96 4.78 -16.19
CA ILE A 7 -1.30 4.58 -17.61
C ILE A 7 -2.62 3.81 -17.78
N SER A 8 -2.90 2.86 -16.89
CA SER A 8 -4.01 1.90 -17.08
C SER A 8 -5.35 2.34 -16.47
N ASN A 9 -5.44 3.53 -15.87
CA ASN A 9 -6.66 4.05 -15.21
C ASN A 9 -7.35 3.02 -14.30
N TYR A 10 -6.54 2.19 -13.62
CA TYR A 10 -7.03 1.02 -12.89
C TYR A 10 -7.79 1.48 -11.65
N THR A 11 -8.99 0.95 -11.40
CA THR A 11 -9.80 1.30 -10.23
C THR A 11 -9.01 1.08 -8.95
N VAL A 12 -9.17 1.99 -7.98
CA VAL A 12 -8.49 1.99 -6.67
C VAL A 12 -8.46 0.60 -6.03
N ALA A 13 -9.58 -0.13 -6.09
CA ALA A 13 -9.67 -1.48 -5.54
C ALA A 13 -8.79 -2.51 -6.25
N CYS A 14 -8.62 -2.38 -7.55
CA CYS A 14 -7.79 -3.28 -8.32
C CYS A 14 -6.29 -2.97 -8.11
N GLN A 15 -5.92 -1.71 -7.83
CA GLN A 15 -4.56 -1.34 -7.43
C GLN A 15 -4.16 -1.95 -6.09
N VAL A 16 -5.03 -1.83 -5.07
CA VAL A 16 -4.78 -2.40 -3.73
C VAL A 16 -4.72 -3.93 -3.79
N LYS A 17 -5.60 -4.58 -4.58
CA LYS A 17 -5.52 -6.02 -4.83
C LYS A 17 -4.18 -6.39 -5.44
N PHE A 18 -3.76 -5.73 -6.51
CA PHE A 18 -2.49 -6.04 -7.17
C PHE A 18 -1.31 -5.88 -6.21
N ALA A 19 -1.27 -4.77 -5.47
CA ALA A 19 -0.22 -4.54 -4.49
C ALA A 19 -0.22 -5.58 -3.36
N SER A 20 -1.38 -6.08 -2.94
CA SER A 20 -1.43 -7.15 -1.94
C SER A 20 -0.76 -8.44 -2.41
N TYR A 21 -0.80 -8.72 -3.72
CA TYR A 21 -0.10 -9.86 -4.32
C TYR A 21 1.42 -9.65 -4.44
N THR A 22 1.89 -8.40 -4.44
CA THR A 22 3.33 -8.08 -4.46
C THR A 22 3.95 -8.03 -3.06
N LEU A 23 3.13 -7.95 -2.00
CA LEU A 23 3.62 -8.04 -0.62
C LEU A 23 4.18 -9.43 -0.32
N GLN A 24 5.35 -9.48 0.34
CA GLN A 24 6.02 -10.71 0.72
C GLN A 24 6.47 -10.65 2.20
N GLY A 25 6.68 -11.82 2.80
CA GLY A 25 7.20 -11.96 4.16
C GLY A 25 6.37 -11.22 5.21
N SER A 26 7.05 -10.44 6.06
CA SER A 26 6.44 -9.70 7.17
C SER A 26 5.34 -8.72 6.74
N ALA A 27 5.44 -8.14 5.54
CA ALA A 27 4.45 -7.21 5.00
C ALA A 27 3.14 -7.91 4.62
N LEU A 28 3.23 -9.13 4.06
CA LEU A 28 2.07 -9.96 3.74
C LEU A 28 1.33 -10.40 5.03
N THR A 29 2.07 -10.83 6.05
CA THR A 29 1.49 -11.20 7.36
C THR A 29 0.74 -10.05 8.01
N TRP A 30 1.30 -8.84 7.92
CA TRP A 30 0.63 -7.64 8.41
C TRP A 30 -0.63 -7.32 7.61
N TRP A 31 -0.56 -7.35 6.28
CA TRP A 31 -1.71 -7.06 5.43
C TRP A 31 -2.87 -8.04 5.65
N ASN A 32 -2.57 -9.33 5.80
CA ASN A 32 -3.56 -10.35 6.16
C ASN A 32 -4.18 -10.13 7.55
N SER A 33 -3.43 -9.54 8.48
CA SER A 33 -3.95 -9.14 9.79
C SER A 33 -4.85 -7.91 9.68
N HIS A 34 -4.48 -6.94 8.83
CA HIS A 34 -5.27 -5.75 8.55
C HIS A 34 -6.61 -6.09 7.91
N ILE A 35 -6.64 -6.95 6.88
CA ILE A 35 -7.88 -7.43 6.25
C ILE A 35 -8.79 -8.13 7.27
N ARG A 36 -8.22 -8.92 8.19
CA ARG A 36 -8.99 -9.58 9.25
C ARG A 36 -9.61 -8.60 10.24
N ALA A 37 -8.92 -7.51 10.54
CA ALA A 37 -9.42 -6.49 11.48
C ALA A 37 -10.45 -5.54 10.86
N VAL A 38 -10.24 -5.12 9.60
CA VAL A 38 -11.01 -4.04 8.96
C VAL A 38 -12.08 -4.56 7.98
N ARG A 39 -12.03 -5.85 7.64
CA ARG A 39 -12.81 -6.55 6.60
C ARG A 39 -12.33 -6.25 5.18
N GLN A 40 -12.40 -7.28 4.35
CA GLN A 40 -11.80 -7.32 3.01
C GLN A 40 -12.39 -6.29 2.04
N ASP A 41 -13.70 -6.04 2.13
CA ASP A 41 -14.44 -5.04 1.37
C ASP A 41 -13.94 -3.62 1.67
N VAL A 42 -13.75 -3.30 2.95
CA VAL A 42 -13.25 -1.99 3.39
C VAL A 42 -11.77 -1.84 3.05
N SER A 43 -10.96 -2.88 3.26
CA SER A 43 -9.53 -2.86 2.92
C SER A 43 -9.27 -2.73 1.42
N TYR A 44 -10.11 -3.31 0.54
CA TYR A 44 -9.95 -3.11 -0.91
C TYR A 44 -10.61 -1.85 -1.43
N ALA A 45 -11.56 -1.24 -0.72
CA ALA A 45 -12.12 0.06 -1.10
C ALA A 45 -11.16 1.23 -0.81
N MET A 46 -10.10 1.01 -0.03
CA MET A 46 -9.18 2.08 0.35
C MET A 46 -8.31 2.58 -0.83
N PRO A 47 -7.99 3.89 -0.90
CA PRO A 47 -7.02 4.42 -1.86
C PRO A 47 -5.65 3.76 -1.76
N TRP A 48 -5.00 3.53 -2.91
CA TRP A 48 -3.61 3.07 -2.96
C TRP A 48 -2.67 3.99 -2.17
N ALA A 49 -2.90 5.31 -2.21
CA ALA A 49 -2.14 6.29 -1.43
C ALA A 49 -2.19 6.00 0.08
N THR A 50 -3.35 5.55 0.58
CA THR A 50 -3.52 5.18 2.00
C THR A 50 -2.74 3.92 2.32
N LEU A 51 -2.81 2.88 1.47
CA LEU A 51 -2.02 1.67 1.66
C LEU A 51 -0.51 1.97 1.65
N LYS A 52 -0.05 2.78 0.68
CA LYS A 52 1.35 3.22 0.60
C LYS A 52 1.79 3.90 1.90
N ARG A 53 0.96 4.81 2.44
CA ARG A 53 1.25 5.51 3.70
C ARG A 53 1.30 4.57 4.90
N MET A 54 0.43 3.56 4.98
CA MET A 54 0.46 2.58 6.07
C MET A 54 1.70 1.67 6.01
N ILE A 55 2.13 1.27 4.80
CA ILE A 55 3.38 0.50 4.62
C ILE A 55 4.58 1.35 5.03
N ILE A 56 4.63 2.62 4.59
CA ILE A 56 5.68 3.56 4.95
C ILE A 56 5.69 3.77 6.47
N ASP A 57 4.57 4.10 7.10
CA ASP A 57 4.51 4.33 8.55
C ASP A 57 4.98 3.11 9.37
N LYS A 58 4.63 1.91 8.91
CA LYS A 58 4.98 0.66 9.60
C LYS A 58 6.43 0.23 9.44
N TYR A 59 7.02 0.44 8.26
CA TYR A 59 8.34 -0.10 7.92
C TYR A 59 9.44 0.97 7.78
N PHE A 60 9.06 2.24 7.61
CA PHE A 60 9.96 3.39 7.55
C PHE A 60 9.61 4.36 8.69
N PRO A 61 10.44 4.45 9.75
CA PRO A 61 10.24 5.45 10.78
C PRO A 61 10.30 6.86 10.16
N ARG A 62 9.49 7.78 10.69
CA ARG A 62 9.25 9.15 10.18
C ARG A 62 10.52 9.97 9.85
N GLY A 63 11.68 9.60 10.39
CA GLY A 63 12.98 10.21 10.09
C GLY A 63 13.55 9.89 8.69
N GLU A 64 13.14 8.80 8.04
CA GLU A 64 13.66 8.41 6.72
C GLU A 64 12.75 8.88 5.57
N ILE A 65 11.47 9.18 5.85
CA ILE A 65 10.49 9.68 4.87
C ILE A 65 10.90 11.07 4.35
N GLN A 66 11.49 11.90 5.23
CA GLN A 66 11.92 13.26 4.88
C GLN A 66 13.12 13.27 3.90
N LYS A 67 13.91 12.19 3.82
CA LYS A 67 14.98 12.06 2.82
C LYS A 67 14.42 11.72 1.43
N LEU A 68 13.39 10.89 1.36
CA LEU A 68 12.76 10.50 0.09
C LEU A 68 11.99 11.65 -0.58
N GLU A 69 11.49 12.64 0.18
CA GLU A 69 10.91 13.87 -0.38
C GLU A 69 11.96 14.90 -0.82
N SER A 70 13.22 14.76 -0.40
CA SER A 70 14.31 15.70 -0.76
C SER A 70 15.20 15.20 -1.91
N GLU A 71 15.04 13.95 -2.35
CA GLU A 71 15.80 13.35 -3.47
C GLU A 71 15.02 13.27 -4.79
N TYR A 72 13.86 13.92 -4.90
CA TYR A 72 13.09 14.05 -6.16
C TYR A 72 12.70 15.48 -6.48
#